data_AF-A0A9E7MVK2-F1
#
_entry.id   AF-A0A9E7MVK2-F1
#
_cell.length_a   1.000
_cell.length_b   1.000
_cell.length_c   1.000
_cell.angle_alpha   90.00
_cell.angle_beta   90.00
_cell.angle_gamma   90.00
#
_symmetry.space_group_name_H-M   'P 1'
#
loop_
_entity.id
_entity.type
_entity.pdbx_description
1 polymer ?
#
loop_
_entity_poly.entity_id
_entity_poly.type
_entity_poly.pdbx_seq_one_letter_code
_entity_poly.pdbx_strand_id
1 'polypeptide(L)' 'MTEIKHIKIREDKFRITEEEVARRELKVTKVRDDVIQVQEEVHGIIALVGAVSSVNIKKEELKELIKVAREEFGWTDIC' A
#
# COMPACT_ATOMS: atom_id res chain seq x y z
N MET A 1 -0.32 -12.36 20.10
CA MET A 1 -1.08 -11.63 19.07
C MET A 1 -0.10 -10.67 18.43
N THR A 2 0.31 -10.90 17.19
CA THR A 2 1.21 -9.99 16.48
C THR A 2 0.46 -8.68 16.23
N GLU A 3 0.95 -7.57 16.78
CA GLU A 3 0.36 -6.26 16.50
C GLU A 3 0.43 -6.02 14.98
N ILE A 4 -0.74 -5.86 14.36
CA ILE A 4 -0.84 -5.62 12.92
C ILE A 4 -0.39 -4.17 12.68
N LYS A 5 0.89 -3.98 12.37
CA LYS A 5 1.45 -2.67 12.03
C LYS A 5 1.13 -2.35 10.56
N HIS A 6 0.26 -1.38 10.34
CA HIS A 6 -0.02 -0.83 9.01
C HIS A 6 0.91 0.36 8.77
N ILE A 7 1.85 0.20 7.84
CA ILE A 7 2.78 1.26 7.44
C ILE A 7 2.28 1.87 6.14
N LYS A 8 1.85 3.13 6.19
CA LYS A 8 1.49 3.87 4.98
C LYS A 8 2.76 4.30 4.27
N ILE A 9 2.99 3.77 3.08
CA ILE A 9 4.18 4.10 2.27
C ILE A 9 3.90 5.21 1.27
N ARG A 10 2.64 5.44 0.91
CA ARG A 10 2.27 6.57 0.06
C ARG A 10 0.82 6.99 0.20
N GLU A 11 0.59 8.25 -0.14
CA GLU A 11 -0.71 8.86 -0.30
C GLU A 11 -0.68 9.80 -1.51
N ASP A 12 -1.59 9.59 -2.46
CA ASP A 12 -1.76 10.44 -3.62
C ASP A 12 -3.21 10.92 -3.67
N LYS A 13 -3.44 12.13 -4.17
CA LYS A 13 -4.78 12.62 -4.52
C LYS A 13 -4.87 12.75 -6.03
N PHE A 14 -5.94 12.27 -6.62
CA PHE A 14 -6.21 12.45 -8.05
C PHE A 14 -7.64 12.90 -8.25
N ARG A 15 -7.81 13.83 -9.18
CA ARG A 15 -9.11 14.37 -9.54
C ARG A 15 -9.79 13.39 -10.51
N ILE A 16 -11.04 13.03 -10.22
CA ILE A 16 -11.86 12.13 -11.06
C ILE A 16 -12.75 12.98 -11.97
N THR A 17 -13.42 13.97 -11.38
CA THR A 17 -14.24 14.97 -12.08
C THR A 17 -13.92 16.36 -11.54
N GLU A 18 -14.52 17.43 -12.07
CA GLU A 18 -14.27 18.79 -11.56
C GLU A 18 -14.62 18.93 -10.06
N GLU A 19 -15.61 18.16 -9.59
CA GLU A 19 -16.11 18.20 -8.22
C GLU A 19 -15.60 17.03 -7.35
N GLU A 20 -15.10 15.94 -7.95
CA GLU A 20 -14.68 14.74 -7.23
C GLU A 20 -13.17 14.56 -7.20
N VAL A 21 -12.64 14.41 -5.99
CA VAL A 21 -11.23 14.08 -5.73
C VAL A 21 -11.16 12.76 -4.98
N ALA A 22 -10.45 11.80 -5.54
CA ALA A 22 -10.12 10.57 -4.85
C ALA A 22 -8.75 10.64 -4.19
N ARG A 23 -8.62 9.89 -3.09
CA ARG A 23 -7.37 9.71 -2.36
C ARG A 23 -6.96 8.25 -2.42
N ARG A 24 -5.80 8.00 -3.02
CA ARG A 24 -5.14 6.70 -3.03
C ARG A 24 -4.20 6.61 -1.85
N GLU A 25 -4.29 5.54 -1.08
CA GLU A 25 -3.31 5.19 -0.06
C GLU A 25 -2.72 3.83 -0.37
N LEU A 26 -1.41 3.70 -0.21
CA LEU A 26 -0.71 2.43 -0.31
C LEU A 26 -0.20 2.05 1.08
N LYS A 27 -0.72 0.93 1.60
CA LYS A 27 -0.41 0.43 2.94
C LYS A 27 0.30 -0.91 2.85
N VAL A 28 1.32 -1.08 3.69
CA VAL A 28 2.06 -2.33 3.85
C VAL A 28 1.83 -2.87 5.25
N THR A 29 1.54 -4.16 5.34
CA THR A 29 1.28 -4.85 6.60
C THR A 29 2.11 -6.12 6.66
N LYS A 30 2.85 -6.31 7.75
CA LYS A 30 3.51 -7.59 8.02
C LYS A 30 2.47 -8.60 8.49
N VAL A 31 2.24 -9.65 7.70
CA VAL A 31 1.29 -10.72 8.01
C VAL A 31 1.99 -11.86 8.75
N ARG A 32 3.22 -12.17 8.34
CA ARG A 32 4.12 -13.16 8.95
C ARG A 32 5.57 -12.71 8.80
N ASP A 33 6.50 -13.46 9.36
CA ASP A 33 7.93 -13.13 9.27
C ASP A 33 8.48 -13.08 7.86
N ASP A 34 7.88 -13.82 6.93
CA ASP A 34 8.27 -13.95 5.52
C ASP A 34 7.17 -13.45 4.56
N VAL A 35 6.09 -12.85 5.08
CA VAL A 35 4.94 -12.42 4.27
C VAL A 35 4.51 -11.00 4.63
N ILE A 36 4.52 -10.13 3.62
CA ILE A 36 3.89 -8.80 3.66
C ILE A 36 2.67 -8.76 2.76
N GLN A 37 1.68 -7.97 3.15
CA GLN A 37 0.53 -7.62 2.33
C GLN A 37 0.63 -6.16 1.93
N VAL A 38 0.41 -5.89 0.65
CA VAL A 38 0.33 -4.54 0.09
C VAL A 38 -1.12 -4.28 -0.32
N GLN A 39 -1.74 -3.25 0.25
CA GLN A 39 -3.11 -2.85 -0.04
C GLN A 39 -3.15 -1.44 -0.62
N GLU A 40 -3.87 -1.31 -1.72
CA GLU A 40 -4.22 -0.02 -2.31
C GLU A 40 -5.66 0.32 -1.92
N GLU A 41 -5.84 1.43 -1.21
CA GLU A 41 -7.15 1.94 -0.82
C GLU A 41 -7.42 3.24 -1.58
N VAL A 42 -8.47 3.24 -2.40
CA VAL A 42 -8.94 4.44 -3.10
C VAL A 42 -10.21 4.94 -2.43
N HIS A 43 -10.10 6.06 -1.72
CA HIS A 43 -11.20 6.75 -1.07
C HIS A 43 -11.83 7.76 -2.03
N GLY A 44 -13.16 7.89 -2.00
CA GLY A 44 -13.90 8.83 -2.86
C GLY A 44 -14.50 8.21 -4.13
N ILE A 45 -14.32 6.90 -4.34
CA ILE A 45 -15.04 6.14 -5.37
C ILE A 45 -15.95 5.14 -4.66
N ILE A 46 -17.27 5.22 -4.87
CA ILE A 46 -18.20 4.18 -4.44
C ILE A 46 -18.15 3.05 -5.47
N ALA A 47 -17.23 2.10 -5.30
CA ALA A 47 -17.16 0.92 -6.17
C ALA A 47 -18.11 -0.17 -5.64
N LEU A 48 -19.08 -0.59 -6.46
CA LEU A 48 -19.89 -1.80 -6.23
C LEU A 48 -18.95 -3.02 -6.12
N VAL A 49 -19.09 -3.75 -5.01
CA VAL A 49 -18.16 -4.75 -4.49
C VAL A 49 -18.06 -5.99 -5.40
N GLY A 50 -16.83 -6.36 -5.80
CA GLY A 50 -16.56 -7.62 -6.51
C GLY A 50 -15.27 -7.68 -7.34
N ALA A 51 -14.33 -6.73 -7.21
CA ALA A 51 -13.15 -6.66 -8.08
C ALA A 51 -11.90 -7.26 -7.43
N VAL A 52 -11.21 -8.14 -8.17
CA VAL A 52 -9.78 -8.43 -7.94
C VAL A 52 -9.02 -7.18 -8.36
N SER A 53 -8.42 -6.47 -7.38
CA SER A 53 -7.63 -5.27 -7.67
C SER A 53 -6.16 -5.63 -7.86
N SER A 54 -5.62 -5.37 -9.05
CA SER A 54 -4.18 -5.38 -9.28
C SER A 54 -3.58 -4.10 -8.68
N VAL A 55 -2.62 -4.23 -7.77
CA VAL A 55 -1.91 -3.08 -7.20
C VAL A 55 -0.74 -2.71 -8.10
N ASN A 56 -0.80 -1.52 -8.71
CA ASN A 56 0.33 -0.99 -9.46
C ASN A 56 1.31 -0.29 -8.51
N ILE A 57 2.55 -0.79 -8.45
CA ILE A 57 3.60 -0.21 -7.61
C ILE A 57 4.57 0.58 -8.50
N LYS A 58 4.68 1.89 -8.27
CA LYS A 58 5.66 2.76 -8.93
C LYS A 58 7.07 2.46 -8.42
N LYS A 59 8.08 2.78 -9.23
CA LYS A 59 9.50 2.61 -8.85
C LYS A 59 9.85 3.18 -7.46
N GLU A 60 9.38 4.39 -7.15
CA GLU A 60 9.67 5.02 -5.85
C GLU A 60 8.90 4.38 -4.69
N GLU A 61 7.68 3.86 -4.95
CA GLU A 61 6.91 3.09 -3.96
C GLU A 61 7.59 1.75 -3.63
N LEU A 62 8.18 1.11 -4.64
CA LEU A 62 8.95 -0.12 -4.46
C LEU A 62 10.20 0.13 -3.61
N LYS A 63 10.91 1.24 -3.82
CA LYS A 63 12.07 1.60 -2.99
C LYS A 63 11.69 1.80 -1.53
N GLU A 64 10.59 2.51 -1.27
CA GLU A 64 10.10 2.71 0.10
C GLU A 64 9.64 1.40 0.73
N LEU A 65 9.01 0.51 -0.05
CA LEU A 65 8.62 -0.82 0.41
C LEU A 65 9.84 -1.67 0.80
N ILE A 66 10.90 -1.67 -0.01
CA ILE A 66 12.17 -2.36 0.30
C ILE A 66 12.79 -1.77 1.56
N LYS A 67 12.81 -0.44 1.69
CA LYS A 67 13.32 0.25 2.88
C LYS A 67 12.56 -0.16 4.14
N VAL A 68 11.23 -0.16 4.09
CA VAL A 68 10.36 -0.62 5.19
C VAL A 68 10.63 -2.08 5.50
N ALA A 69 10.71 -2.96 4.50
CA ALA A 69 10.98 -4.38 4.74
C ALA A 69 12.35 -4.62 5.41
N ARG A 70 13.37 -3.83 5.05
CA ARG A 70 14.69 -3.88 5.68
C ARG A 70 14.69 -3.31 7.10
N GLU A 71 14.16 -2.10 7.28
CA GLU A 71 14.28 -1.34 8.54
C GLU A 71 13.27 -1.80 9.60
N GLU A 72 12.05 -2.13 9.18
CA GLU A 72 10.95 -2.47 10.08
C GLU A 72 10.76 -3.97 10.22
N PHE A 73 11.03 -4.75 9.16
CA PHE A 73 10.78 -6.20 9.15
C PHE A 73 12.06 -7.05 9.19
N GLY A 74 13.25 -6.42 9.03
CA GLY A 74 14.56 -7.07 9.15
C GLY A 74 14.95 -7.92 7.95
N TRP A 75 14.31 -7.75 6.78
CA TRP A 75 14.62 -8.53 5.58
C TRP A 75 15.81 -7.88 4.87
N THR A 76 16.98 -8.51 4.94
CA THR A 76 18.26 -7.96 4.44
C THR A 76 18.71 -8.59 3.13
N ASP A 77 18.01 -9.62 2.68
CA ASP A 77 18.26 -10.42 1.48
C ASP A 77 17.42 -9.98 0.26
N ILE A 78 16.53 -9.01 0.44
CA ILE A 78 15.85 -8.25 -0.62
C ILE A 78 16.76 -7.13 -1.12
N CYS A 79 16.83 -6.97 -2.45
CA CYS A 79 17.75 -6.11 -3.21
C CYS A 79 18.10 -4.74 -2.61
#